data_AF-A9A1N0-F1
#
_entry.id   AF-A9A1N0-F1
#
_cell.length_a   1.000
_cell.length_b   1.000
_cell.length_c   1.000
_cell.angle_alpha   90.00
_cell.angle_beta   90.00
_cell.angle_gamma   90.00
#
_symmetry.space_group_name_H-M   'P 1'
#
loop_
_entity.id
_entity.type
_entity.pdbx_description
1 polymer ?
#
loop_
_entity_poly.entity_id
_entity_poly.type
_entity_poly.pdbx_seq_one_letter_code
_entity_poly.pdbx_strand_id
1 'polypeptide(L)'
;MKILFVLLLIPFLMVPAFAETQTLPTEKNTLDVKLTYDTIEPGIQTKINIDFINPQTQKVQEHIDYTVVVSKDGETVFGPIPLTHTSLGSVKIPIEFNRGEGVYSMDFEVEGILFQPIPRETVSFDIQVGEANAQPITPPEDNNDENNGENGGCLIATATFGSELAPQVQQLRELRDNTVLKTNSGITFMTTFNQFYYSFSPVIADFEREQPLFKEVMKVTLTPMLSSLSLLNHADIDSEQEMLGYGISIVLLNLGMYVGIPIFGILKLYQFRKN
;
A
#
# COMPACT_ATOMS: atom_id res chain seq x y z
N MET A 1 49.84 -48.04 25.94
CA MET A 1 48.57 -47.58 26.56
C MET A 1 48.89 -46.29 27.29
N LYS A 2 48.28 -45.13 27.12
CA LYS A 2 47.11 -44.64 26.36
C LYS A 2 47.37 -43.14 26.16
N ILE A 3 47.28 -42.66 24.92
CA ILE A 3 47.29 -41.22 24.62
C ILE A 3 45.86 -40.74 24.89
N LEU A 4 45.69 -39.84 25.85
CA LEU A 4 44.40 -39.24 26.19
C LEU A 4 44.20 -38.02 25.29
N PHE A 5 43.47 -38.20 24.19
CA PHE A 5 42.93 -37.12 23.38
C PHE A 5 41.85 -36.40 24.18
N VAL A 6 42.13 -35.19 24.64
CA VAL A 6 41.08 -34.27 25.12
C VAL A 6 40.53 -33.57 23.89
N LEU A 7 39.39 -34.06 23.42
CA LEU A 7 38.63 -33.46 22.32
C LEU A 7 38.01 -32.17 22.87
N LEU A 8 38.64 -31.04 22.55
CA LEU A 8 38.19 -29.69 22.91
C LEU A 8 36.95 -29.38 22.07
N LEU A 9 35.79 -29.74 22.60
CA LEU A 9 34.48 -29.40 22.05
C LEU A 9 34.26 -27.90 22.31
N ILE A 10 34.82 -27.06 21.44
CA ILE A 10 34.45 -25.63 21.39
C ILE A 10 32.97 -25.61 21.01
N PRO A 11 32.07 -25.11 21.88
CA PRO A 11 30.72 -24.83 21.44
C PRO A 11 30.84 -23.75 20.38
N PHE A 12 30.57 -24.11 19.13
CA PHE A 12 30.33 -23.15 18.06
C PHE A 12 29.08 -22.37 18.48
N LEU A 13 29.29 -21.28 19.21
CA LEU A 13 28.27 -20.26 19.44
C LEU A 13 27.95 -19.70 18.06
N MET A 14 26.99 -20.34 17.38
CA MET A 14 26.21 -19.70 16.33
C MET A 14 25.53 -18.52 17.02
N VAL A 15 26.19 -17.36 17.00
CA VAL A 15 25.51 -16.11 17.32
C VAL A 15 24.43 -16.01 16.25
N PRO A 16 23.13 -15.98 16.63
CA PRO A 16 22.09 -15.77 15.63
C PRO A 16 22.42 -14.44 14.95
N ALA A 17 22.50 -14.45 13.62
CA ALA A 17 22.59 -13.23 12.83
C ALA A 17 21.35 -12.40 13.17
N PHE A 18 21.52 -11.42 14.05
CA PHE A 18 20.47 -10.47 14.35
C PHE A 18 20.43 -9.49 13.19
N ALA A 19 19.29 -9.41 12.51
CA ALA A 19 19.03 -8.32 11.59
C ALA A 19 19.12 -6.99 12.37
N GLU A 20 19.99 -6.10 11.92
CA GLU A 20 20.08 -4.74 12.42
C GLU A 20 18.80 -4.00 12.08
N THR A 21 18.32 -3.17 13.01
CA THR A 21 17.08 -2.42 12.85
C THR A 21 17.31 -0.98 13.27
N GLN A 22 16.95 -0.05 12.40
CA GLN A 22 16.94 1.39 12.70
C GLN A 22 15.53 1.92 12.46
N THR A 23 15.08 2.85 13.28
CA THR A 23 13.78 3.51 13.09
C THR A 23 13.96 4.99 13.41
N LEU A 24 13.69 5.84 12.42
CA LEU A 24 13.81 7.28 12.55
C LEU A 24 12.51 7.92 12.07
N PRO A 25 12.04 8.97 12.77
CA PRO A 25 10.92 9.75 12.28
C PRO A 25 11.34 10.57 11.07
N THR A 26 10.39 10.80 10.17
CA THR A 26 10.51 11.81 9.12
C THR A 26 10.58 13.22 9.71
N GLU A 27 11.09 14.20 8.96
CA GLU A 27 11.31 15.57 9.47
C GLU A 27 10.09 16.22 10.15
N LYS A 28 8.86 15.98 9.66
CA LYS A 28 7.64 16.51 10.28
C LYS A 28 6.96 15.48 11.18
N ASN A 29 7.62 14.36 11.44
CA ASN A 29 7.20 13.28 12.33
C ASN A 29 5.83 12.71 11.94
N THR A 30 5.49 12.73 10.64
CA THR A 30 4.25 12.13 10.13
C THR A 30 4.39 10.62 9.99
N LEU A 31 5.60 10.13 9.71
CA LEU A 31 5.93 8.71 9.61
C LEU A 31 7.20 8.40 10.37
N ASP A 32 7.28 7.17 10.87
CA ASP A 32 8.53 6.54 11.26
C ASP A 32 8.97 5.64 10.10
N VAL A 33 10.18 5.84 9.57
CA VAL A 33 10.77 4.90 8.61
C VAL A 33 11.61 3.90 9.38
N LYS A 34 11.33 2.61 9.18
CA LYS A 34 12.06 1.53 9.80
C LYS A 34 12.85 0.75 8.77
N LEU A 35 14.16 0.69 8.95
CA LEU A 35 15.05 -0.17 8.20
C LEU A 35 15.30 -1.46 8.96
N THR A 36 15.34 -2.59 8.24
CA THR A 36 15.77 -3.88 8.80
C THR A 36 16.62 -4.63 7.78
N TYR A 37 17.85 -4.94 8.15
CA TYR A 37 18.82 -5.58 7.27
C TYR A 37 19.77 -6.51 8.03
N ASP A 38 20.25 -7.55 7.36
CA ASP A 38 21.32 -8.40 7.90
C ASP A 38 22.67 -7.68 7.78
N THR A 39 23.69 -8.17 8.48
CA THR A 39 25.06 -7.65 8.38
C THR A 39 25.47 -7.44 6.93
N ILE A 40 25.86 -6.21 6.59
CA ILE A 40 26.17 -5.82 5.22
C ILE A 40 27.66 -6.04 4.95
N GLU A 41 27.96 -6.93 4.01
CA GLU A 41 29.31 -7.17 3.50
C GLU A 41 29.58 -6.31 2.24
N PRO A 42 30.71 -5.59 2.16
CA PRO A 42 31.05 -4.79 0.99
C PRO A 42 31.08 -5.61 -0.32
N GLY A 43 30.51 -5.06 -1.39
CA GLY A 43 30.45 -5.71 -2.70
C GLY A 43 29.49 -6.89 -2.81
N ILE A 44 28.72 -7.19 -1.76
CA ILE A 44 27.65 -8.20 -1.78
C ILE A 44 26.29 -7.51 -1.72
N GLN A 45 25.39 -7.94 -2.60
CA GLN A 45 24.03 -7.43 -2.62
C GLN A 45 23.28 -7.88 -1.37
N THR A 46 22.86 -6.91 -0.55
CA THR A 46 22.09 -7.10 0.67
C THR A 46 20.68 -6.57 0.50
N LYS A 47 19.70 -7.24 1.10
CA LYS A 47 18.29 -6.85 1.01
C LYS A 47 17.94 -5.97 2.21
N ILE A 48 17.65 -4.71 1.96
CA ILE A 48 17.17 -3.77 2.98
C ILE A 48 15.65 -3.83 2.99
N ASN A 49 15.06 -4.22 4.12
CA ASN A 49 13.63 -4.08 4.36
C ASN A 49 13.35 -2.66 4.86
N ILE A 50 12.31 -2.04 4.34
CA ILE A 50 11.86 -0.71 4.70
C ILE A 50 10.38 -0.81 5.03
N ASP A 51 10.01 -0.45 6.24
CA ASP A 51 8.62 -0.30 6.68
C ASP A 51 8.35 1.18 6.98
N PHE A 52 7.33 1.75 6.37
CA PHE A 52 6.80 3.06 6.73
C PHE A 52 5.76 2.85 7.81
N ILE A 53 5.91 3.48 8.98
CA ILE A 53 5.11 3.23 10.17
C ILE A 53 4.41 4.52 10.57
N ASN A 54 3.12 4.44 10.89
CA ASN A 54 2.40 5.57 11.46
C ASN A 54 2.74 5.67 12.96
N PRO A 55 3.36 6.78 13.44
CA PRO A 55 3.85 6.90 14.81
C PRO A 55 2.73 6.88 15.85
N GLN A 56 1.50 7.27 15.49
CA GLN A 56 0.36 7.26 16.42
C GLN A 56 -0.24 5.86 16.59
N THR A 57 -0.34 5.10 15.50
CA THR A 57 -0.99 3.77 15.51
C THR A 57 0.00 2.62 15.67
N GLN A 58 1.31 2.89 15.49
CA GLN A 58 2.39 1.90 15.50
C GLN A 58 2.17 0.76 14.48
N LYS A 59 1.42 1.04 13.41
CA LYS A 59 1.15 0.11 12.30
C LYS A 59 1.85 0.60 11.04
N VAL A 60 2.14 -0.34 10.14
CA VAL A 60 2.65 0.00 8.80
C VAL A 60 1.63 0.89 8.10
N GLN A 61 2.10 2.04 7.66
CA GLN A 61 1.34 2.99 6.87
C GLN A 61 1.33 2.48 5.43
N GLU A 62 0.19 1.95 5.01
CA GLU A 62 -0.06 1.54 3.64
C GLU A 62 -0.06 2.77 2.71
N HIS A 63 0.24 2.54 1.44
CA HIS A 63 0.23 3.54 0.37
C HIS A 63 1.19 4.73 0.54
N ILE A 64 2.48 4.46 0.40
CA ILE A 64 3.53 5.46 0.48
C ILE A 64 4.20 5.62 -0.88
N ASP A 65 4.35 6.86 -1.33
CA ASP A 65 5.26 7.20 -2.42
C ASP A 65 6.60 7.58 -1.82
N TYR A 66 7.69 7.07 -2.39
CA TYR A 66 9.02 7.39 -1.91
C TYR A 66 10.04 7.42 -3.04
N THR A 67 11.07 8.23 -2.86
CA THR A 67 12.35 8.08 -3.52
C THR A 67 13.38 7.64 -2.49
N VAL A 68 14.43 6.98 -2.95
CA VAL A 68 15.57 6.65 -2.12
C VAL A 68 16.86 6.80 -2.90
N VAL A 69 17.86 7.38 -2.26
CA VAL A 69 19.22 7.48 -2.75
C VAL A 69 20.17 6.97 -1.66
N VAL A 70 21.17 6.20 -2.07
CA VAL A 70 22.25 5.77 -1.20
C VAL A 70 23.54 6.38 -1.71
N SER A 71 24.29 7.02 -0.83
CA SER A 71 25.55 7.67 -1.18
C SER A 71 26.65 7.39 -0.15
N LYS A 72 27.90 7.51 -0.59
CA LYS A 72 29.07 7.49 0.28
C LYS A 72 30.09 8.50 -0.24
N ASP A 73 30.65 9.31 0.66
CA ASP A 73 31.63 10.35 0.34
C ASP A 73 31.15 11.33 -0.76
N GLY A 74 29.84 11.57 -0.82
CA GLY A 74 29.21 12.43 -1.83
C GLY A 74 28.97 11.78 -3.19
N GLU A 75 29.35 10.50 -3.38
CA GLU A 75 29.07 9.75 -4.61
C GLU A 75 27.88 8.80 -4.43
N THR A 76 26.96 8.81 -5.40
CA THR A 76 25.80 7.92 -5.41
C THR A 76 26.19 6.47 -5.69
N VAL A 77 25.65 5.56 -4.89
CA VAL A 77 25.86 4.11 -4.93
C VAL A 77 24.60 3.39 -5.38
N PHE A 78 23.43 3.90 -5.01
CA PHE A 78 22.13 3.40 -5.46
C PHE A 78 21.14 4.57 -5.60
N GLY A 79 20.24 4.50 -6.58
CA GLY A 79 19.26 5.54 -6.84
C GLY A 79 19.86 6.82 -7.46
N PRO A 80 19.17 7.97 -7.36
CA PRO A 80 17.80 8.11 -6.85
C PRO A 80 16.83 7.29 -7.71
N ILE A 81 16.01 6.46 -7.08
CA ILE A 81 14.92 5.79 -7.80
C ILE A 81 13.89 6.83 -8.23
N PRO A 82 13.19 6.64 -9.36
CA PRO A 82 12.02 7.46 -9.66
C PRO A 82 11.00 7.33 -8.54
N LEU A 83 10.14 8.34 -8.35
CA LEU A 83 9.07 8.30 -7.37
C LEU A 83 8.28 6.99 -7.50
N THR A 84 8.38 6.15 -6.47
CA THR A 84 7.89 4.77 -6.49
C THR A 84 6.83 4.59 -5.42
N HIS A 85 5.71 3.99 -5.81
CA HIS A 85 4.60 3.70 -4.92
C HIS A 85 4.72 2.33 -4.26
N THR A 86 4.54 2.26 -2.94
CA THR A 86 4.30 1.00 -2.21
C THR A 86 2.91 0.99 -1.57
N SER A 87 2.05 0.07 -2.02
CA SER A 87 0.71 -0.07 -1.45
C SER A 87 0.74 -0.72 -0.07
N LEU A 88 1.73 -1.57 0.23
CA LEU A 88 1.82 -2.26 1.51
C LEU A 88 2.47 -1.43 2.61
N GLY A 89 3.17 -0.35 2.26
CA GLY A 89 4.02 0.37 3.22
C GLY A 89 5.29 -0.39 3.63
N SER A 90 5.50 -1.59 3.10
CA SER A 90 6.69 -2.41 3.30
C SER A 90 7.33 -2.74 1.95
N VAL A 91 8.63 -2.46 1.81
CA VAL A 91 9.40 -2.75 0.59
C VAL A 91 10.72 -3.41 0.93
N LYS A 92 11.27 -4.13 -0.05
CA LYS A 92 12.53 -4.84 0.07
C LYS A 92 13.41 -4.50 -1.11
N ILE A 93 14.45 -3.71 -0.88
CA ILE A 93 15.33 -3.21 -1.94
C ILE A 93 16.67 -3.94 -1.86
N PRO A 94 17.09 -4.64 -2.93
CA PRO A 94 18.40 -5.26 -2.98
C PRO A 94 19.45 -4.23 -3.40
N ILE A 95 20.42 -3.95 -2.52
CA ILE A 95 21.45 -2.91 -2.72
C ILE A 95 22.84 -3.55 -2.57
N GLU A 96 23.74 -3.27 -3.51
CA GLU A 96 25.14 -3.68 -3.43
C GLU A 96 26.00 -2.48 -2.98
N PHE A 97 26.64 -2.62 -1.82
CA PHE A 97 27.49 -1.57 -1.24
C PHE A 97 28.92 -1.71 -1.77
N ASN A 98 29.15 -1.25 -3.00
CA ASN A 98 30.36 -1.50 -3.77
C ASN A 98 31.53 -0.54 -3.51
N ARG A 99 31.45 0.31 -2.48
CA ARG A 99 32.46 1.36 -2.18
C ARG A 99 33.24 1.12 -0.89
N GLY A 100 33.39 -0.15 -0.53
CA GLY A 100 34.16 -0.59 0.65
C GLY A 100 33.47 -0.30 1.99
N GLU A 101 34.15 -0.67 3.07
CA GLU A 101 33.65 -0.52 4.44
C GLU A 101 33.50 0.95 4.88
N GLY A 102 32.56 1.22 5.78
CA GLY A 102 32.31 2.55 6.34
C GLY A 102 30.82 2.90 6.41
N VAL A 103 30.52 4.16 6.70
CA VAL A 103 29.15 4.67 6.79
C VAL A 103 28.65 5.10 5.41
N TYR A 104 27.44 4.69 5.07
CA TYR A 104 26.69 5.11 3.89
C TYR A 104 25.48 5.92 4.33
N SER A 105 25.16 7.00 3.62
CA SER A 105 23.90 7.72 3.81
C SER A 105 22.83 7.10 2.94
N MET A 106 21.69 6.73 3.53
CA MET A 106 20.48 6.33 2.81
C MET A 106 19.37 7.34 3.08
N ASP A 107 19.11 8.18 2.09
CA ASP A 107 18.19 9.29 2.17
C ASP A 107 16.87 8.90 1.50
N PHE A 108 15.77 9.06 2.23
CA PHE A 108 14.42 8.87 1.74
C PHE A 108 13.74 10.22 1.59
N GLU A 109 13.04 10.39 0.48
CA GLU A 109 12.00 11.41 0.34
C GLU A 109 10.68 10.66 0.30
N VAL A 110 9.83 10.92 1.28
CA VAL A 110 8.55 10.24 1.47
C VAL A 110 7.44 11.24 1.21
N GLU A 111 6.51 10.84 0.37
CA GLU A 111 5.33 11.61 0.02
C GLU A 111 4.10 10.72 0.23
N GLY A 112 3.10 11.24 0.94
CA GLY A 112 1.88 10.49 1.15
C GLY A 112 1.08 10.48 -0.13
N ILE A 113 0.41 9.36 -0.39
CA ILE A 113 -0.73 9.48 -1.28
C ILE A 113 -1.84 10.18 -0.48
N LEU A 114 -2.18 11.40 -0.84
CA LEU A 114 -3.52 11.70 -1.29
C LEU A 114 -4.77 11.40 -0.45
N PHE A 115 -4.98 10.15 -0.08
CA PHE A 115 -6.01 9.76 0.89
C PHE A 115 -5.60 10.05 2.31
N GLN A 116 -4.30 9.98 2.57
CA GLN A 116 -3.63 10.59 3.69
C GLN A 116 -2.54 11.46 3.11
N PRO A 117 -2.87 12.71 2.74
CA PRO A 117 -1.88 13.64 2.24
C PRO A 117 -0.83 13.85 3.33
N ILE A 118 0.34 13.24 3.14
CA ILE A 118 1.52 13.48 3.96
C ILE A 118 2.35 14.47 3.14
N PRO A 119 2.65 15.67 3.69
CA PRO A 119 3.52 16.59 3.00
C PRO A 119 4.85 15.89 2.70
N ARG A 120 5.52 16.29 1.62
CA ARG A 120 6.85 15.78 1.34
C ARG A 120 7.74 15.97 2.57
N GLU A 121 8.35 14.87 2.98
CA GLU A 121 9.20 14.78 4.16
C GLU A 121 10.40 13.89 3.87
N THR A 122 11.53 14.26 4.44
CA THR A 122 12.79 13.54 4.27
C THR A 122 13.19 12.83 5.56
N VAL A 123 13.99 11.78 5.41
CA VAL A 123 14.69 11.10 6.50
C VAL A 123 15.97 10.46 5.99
N SER A 124 17.05 10.62 6.75
CA SER A 124 18.38 10.13 6.40
C SER A 124 18.86 9.11 7.42
N PHE A 125 19.38 7.98 6.94
CA PHE A 125 19.96 6.92 7.77
C PHE A 125 21.45 6.78 7.52
N ASP A 126 22.21 6.63 8.60
CA ASP A 126 23.59 6.17 8.55
C ASP A 126 23.63 4.64 8.60
N ILE A 127 24.02 4.02 7.49
CA ILE A 127 24.16 2.56 7.36
C ILE A 127 25.63 2.19 7.50
N GLN A 128 25.96 1.47 8.56
CA GLN A 128 27.30 0.93 8.76
C GLN A 128 27.49 -0.33 7.90
N VAL A 129 28.48 -0.30 7.00
CA VAL A 129 28.86 -1.42 6.14
C VAL A 129 30.22 -1.95 6.56
N GLY A 130 30.30 -3.25 6.84
CA GLY A 130 31.46 -3.88 7.47
C GLY A 130 31.51 -3.71 9.00
N GLU A 131 32.48 -4.33 9.66
CA GLU A 131 32.61 -4.31 11.13
C GLU A 131 33.34 -3.04 11.61
N ALA A 132 32.61 -2.02 12.06
CA ALA A 132 33.18 -0.98 12.94
C ALA A 132 32.13 -0.24 13.80
N ASN A 133 32.09 -0.63 15.08
CA ASN A 133 31.66 0.10 16.29
C ASN A 133 30.69 1.29 16.17
N ALA A 134 29.49 1.10 16.73
CA ALA A 134 28.43 2.08 16.91
C ALA A 134 28.83 3.36 17.68
N GLN A 135 28.38 4.52 17.17
CA GLN A 135 27.92 5.65 17.99
C GLN A 135 26.73 6.36 17.31
N PRO A 136 25.76 6.91 18.05
CA PRO A 136 24.52 7.46 17.50
C PRO A 136 24.61 8.96 17.16
N ILE A 137 23.94 9.40 16.09
CA ILE A 137 23.82 10.82 15.70
C ILE A 137 22.35 11.19 15.46
N THR A 138 21.95 12.36 15.96
CA THR A 138 20.63 13.01 15.88
C THR A 138 20.47 13.85 14.59
N PRO A 139 19.26 13.99 14.00
CA PRO A 139 19.03 14.73 12.75
C PRO A 139 18.65 16.22 12.95
N PRO A 140 19.00 17.12 12.00
CA PRO A 140 18.48 18.49 11.92
C PRO A 140 17.34 18.67 10.88
N GLU A 141 16.66 19.82 10.99
CA GLU A 141 15.34 20.21 10.44
C GLU A 141 15.24 20.63 8.94
N ASP A 142 14.06 20.34 8.38
CA ASP A 142 13.13 21.10 7.49
C ASP A 142 13.64 21.76 6.19
N ASN A 143 12.92 21.54 5.07
CA ASN A 143 12.35 22.63 4.24
C ASN A 143 11.25 22.14 3.25
N ASN A 144 10.07 22.77 3.37
CA ASN A 144 8.90 22.87 2.48
C ASN A 144 9.10 22.70 0.95
N ASP A 145 8.17 22.01 0.26
CA ASP A 145 7.50 22.57 -0.94
C ASP A 145 6.18 21.86 -1.31
N GLU A 146 5.29 22.62 -1.94
CA GLU A 146 3.87 22.35 -2.24
C GLU A 146 3.66 21.50 -3.52
N ASN A 147 2.68 20.57 -3.51
CA ASN A 147 1.67 20.30 -4.56
C ASN A 147 0.97 18.94 -4.33
N ASN A 148 -0.31 18.96 -3.93
CA ASN A 148 -1.08 17.77 -3.57
C ASN A 148 -2.21 17.56 -4.59
N GLY A 149 -2.21 16.43 -5.31
CA GLY A 149 -3.23 16.08 -6.31
C GLY A 149 -3.53 14.59 -6.28
N GLU A 150 -4.80 14.23 -6.59
CA GLU A 150 -5.64 13.18 -5.96
C GLU A 150 -5.73 11.72 -6.63
N ASN A 151 -5.61 10.54 -5.93
CA ASN A 151 -5.42 9.16 -6.43
C ASN A 151 -5.90 7.99 -5.50
N GLY A 152 -7.21 7.80 -5.49
CA GLY A 152 -8.01 6.59 -5.86
C GLY A 152 -7.64 5.09 -5.59
N GLY A 153 -7.88 4.41 -4.44
CA GLY A 153 -7.71 2.94 -4.25
C GLY A 153 -8.98 2.10 -3.99
N CYS A 154 -9.12 0.88 -4.54
CA CYS A 154 -10.35 0.05 -4.41
C CYS A 154 -10.34 -0.94 -3.23
N LEU A 155 -10.16 -0.46 -1.99
CA LEU A 155 -9.88 -1.26 -0.78
C LEU A 155 -10.79 -2.48 -0.54
N ILE A 156 -12.12 -2.31 -0.58
CA ILE A 156 -13.09 -3.42 -0.36
C ILE A 156 -12.91 -4.49 -1.46
N ALA A 157 -12.87 -4.07 -2.73
CA ALA A 157 -12.75 -5.01 -3.83
C ALA A 157 -11.41 -5.78 -3.76
N THR A 158 -10.33 -5.10 -3.37
CA THR A 158 -9.02 -5.73 -3.14
C THR A 158 -9.08 -6.78 -2.03
N ALA A 159 -9.72 -6.48 -0.91
CA ALA A 159 -9.89 -7.44 0.18
C ALA A 159 -10.75 -8.65 -0.26
N THR A 160 -11.83 -8.39 -1.01
CA THR A 160 -12.73 -9.41 -1.54
C THR A 160 -12.06 -10.34 -2.55
N PHE A 161 -11.30 -9.79 -3.51
CA PHE A 161 -10.70 -10.57 -4.62
C PHE A 161 -9.24 -10.95 -4.37
N GLY A 162 -8.64 -10.45 -3.29
CA GLY A 162 -7.34 -10.85 -2.76
C GLY A 162 -6.12 -10.20 -3.43
N SER A 163 -6.30 -9.33 -4.41
CA SER A 163 -5.20 -8.59 -5.04
C SER A 163 -5.70 -7.34 -5.73
N GLU A 164 -4.89 -6.28 -5.67
CA GLU A 164 -5.09 -5.07 -6.48
C GLU A 164 -5.01 -5.38 -7.98
N LEU A 165 -4.26 -6.42 -8.36
CA LEU A 165 -4.13 -6.91 -9.73
C LEU A 165 -5.19 -7.94 -10.12
N ALA A 166 -6.16 -8.21 -9.24
CA ALA A 166 -7.25 -9.11 -9.57
C ALA A 166 -8.08 -8.53 -10.74
N PRO A 167 -8.53 -9.35 -11.70
CA PRO A 167 -9.26 -8.89 -12.88
C PRO A 167 -10.48 -8.01 -12.53
N GLN A 168 -11.18 -8.33 -11.45
CA GLN A 168 -12.34 -7.59 -10.97
C GLN A 168 -11.99 -6.18 -10.50
N VAL A 169 -10.83 -6.01 -9.87
CA VAL A 169 -10.36 -4.73 -9.36
C VAL A 169 -9.80 -3.88 -10.51
N GLN A 170 -9.08 -4.52 -11.44
CA GLN A 170 -8.61 -3.87 -12.67
C GLN A 170 -9.79 -3.40 -13.54
N GLN A 171 -10.86 -4.19 -13.65
CA GLN A 171 -12.07 -3.79 -14.36
C GLN A 171 -12.69 -2.50 -13.79
N LEU A 172 -12.71 -2.34 -12.46
CA LEU A 172 -13.19 -1.11 -11.82
C LEU A 172 -12.31 0.09 -12.13
N ARG A 173 -10.98 -0.09 -12.12
CA ARG A 173 -10.00 0.95 -12.47
C ARG A 173 -10.15 1.37 -13.92
N GLU A 174 -10.19 0.41 -14.83
CA GLU A 174 -10.37 0.66 -16.25
C GLU A 174 -11.68 1.39 -16.54
N LEU A 175 -12.79 0.98 -15.91
CA LEU A 175 -14.07 1.68 -16.04
C LEU A 175 -13.99 3.12 -15.52
N ARG A 176 -13.38 3.31 -14.34
CA ARG A 176 -13.19 4.64 -13.76
C ARG A 176 -12.38 5.53 -14.71
N ASP A 177 -11.21 5.07 -15.11
CA ASP A 177 -10.22 5.86 -15.83
C ASP A 177 -10.62 6.09 -17.29
N ASN A 178 -11.16 5.06 -17.94
CA ASN A 178 -11.47 5.11 -19.37
C ASN A 178 -12.90 5.52 -19.69
N THR A 179 -13.82 5.56 -18.72
CA THR A 179 -15.22 5.89 -18.97
C THR A 179 -15.69 7.02 -18.05
N VAL A 180 -15.59 6.82 -16.74
CA VAL A 180 -16.19 7.77 -15.77
C VAL A 180 -15.44 9.11 -15.76
N LEU A 181 -14.10 9.08 -15.65
CA LEU A 181 -13.28 10.29 -15.54
C LEU A 181 -13.14 11.09 -16.85
N LYS A 182 -13.66 10.57 -17.97
CA LYS A 182 -13.69 11.31 -19.25
C LYS A 182 -14.74 12.43 -19.30
N THR A 183 -15.62 12.51 -18.29
CA THR A 183 -16.71 13.50 -18.24
C THR A 183 -16.68 14.26 -16.92
N ASN A 184 -17.13 15.52 -16.93
CA ASN A 184 -17.21 16.36 -15.73
C ASN A 184 -18.23 15.78 -14.73
N SER A 185 -19.33 15.23 -15.25
CA SER A 185 -20.34 14.55 -14.43
C SER A 185 -19.74 13.34 -13.69
N GLY A 186 -18.93 12.54 -14.38
CA GLY A 186 -18.25 11.39 -13.79
C GLY A 186 -17.13 11.78 -12.82
N ILE A 187 -16.37 12.85 -13.10
CA ILE A 187 -15.38 13.40 -12.16
C ILE A 187 -16.07 13.82 -10.85
N THR A 188 -17.15 14.62 -10.95
CA THR A 188 -17.91 15.10 -9.77
C THR A 188 -18.48 13.94 -8.97
N PHE A 189 -19.03 12.93 -9.66
CA PHE A 189 -19.50 11.71 -9.03
C PHE A 189 -18.37 10.99 -8.29
N MET A 190 -17.21 10.80 -8.93
CA MET A 190 -16.07 10.11 -8.33
C MET A 190 -15.49 10.85 -7.13
N THR A 191 -15.40 12.19 -7.16
CA THR A 191 -14.97 12.98 -6.00
C THR A 191 -15.88 12.73 -4.80
N THR A 192 -17.20 12.84 -5.00
CA THR A 192 -18.18 12.62 -3.93
C THR A 192 -18.18 11.17 -3.45
N PHE A 193 -18.17 10.22 -4.40
CA PHE A 193 -18.12 8.79 -4.12
C PHE A 193 -16.86 8.46 -3.31
N ASN A 194 -15.69 8.96 -3.70
CA ASN A 194 -14.43 8.71 -3.00
C ASN A 194 -14.50 9.20 -1.56
N GLN A 195 -14.92 10.45 -1.33
CA GLN A 195 -15.04 11.01 0.02
C GLN A 195 -15.92 10.13 0.91
N PHE A 196 -17.05 9.66 0.39
CA PHE A 196 -17.93 8.75 1.12
C PHE A 196 -17.31 7.36 1.29
N TYR A 197 -16.79 6.77 0.22
CA TYR A 197 -16.23 5.42 0.17
C TYR A 197 -15.06 5.25 1.14
N TYR A 198 -14.07 6.14 1.13
CA TYR A 198 -12.90 6.06 2.01
C TYR A 198 -13.21 6.34 3.48
N SER A 199 -14.36 6.92 3.80
CA SER A 199 -14.77 7.09 5.19
C SER A 199 -15.07 5.78 5.92
N PHE A 200 -15.37 4.69 5.19
CA PHE A 200 -15.73 3.40 5.77
C PHE A 200 -15.00 2.20 5.16
N SER A 201 -14.48 2.31 3.93
CA SER A 201 -13.88 1.19 3.21
C SER A 201 -12.69 0.52 3.92
N PRO A 202 -11.81 1.23 4.67
CA PRO A 202 -10.72 0.57 5.40
C PRO A 202 -11.23 -0.42 6.46
N VAL A 203 -12.26 -0.01 7.22
CA VAL A 203 -12.83 -0.85 8.29
C VAL A 203 -13.48 -2.11 7.73
N ILE A 204 -14.16 -1.98 6.59
CA ILE A 204 -14.77 -3.13 5.91
C ILE A 204 -13.70 -4.08 5.36
N ALA A 205 -12.66 -3.54 4.71
CA ALA A 205 -11.56 -4.31 4.17
C ALA A 205 -10.79 -5.08 5.26
N ASP A 206 -10.55 -4.44 6.41
CA ASP A 206 -9.97 -5.11 7.59
C ASP A 206 -10.82 -6.29 8.05
N PHE A 207 -12.14 -6.08 8.15
CA PHE A 207 -13.06 -7.13 8.57
C PHE A 207 -13.12 -8.31 7.58
N GLU A 208 -13.01 -8.04 6.27
CA GLU A 208 -12.86 -9.08 5.24
C GLU A 208 -11.57 -9.89 5.39
N ARG A 209 -10.46 -9.25 5.80
CA ARG A 209 -9.19 -9.95 6.06
C ARG A 209 -9.28 -10.87 7.26
N GLU A 210 -10.02 -10.48 8.29
CA GLU A 210 -10.17 -11.25 9.53
C GLU A 210 -11.18 -12.40 9.43
N GLN A 211 -12.24 -12.23 8.64
CA GLN A 211 -13.37 -13.16 8.60
C GLN A 211 -13.58 -13.75 7.19
N PRO A 212 -13.07 -14.97 6.91
CA PRO A 212 -13.19 -15.60 5.60
C PRO A 212 -14.64 -15.75 5.12
N LEU A 213 -15.59 -15.97 6.04
CA LEU A 213 -17.01 -16.04 5.71
C LEU A 213 -17.54 -14.68 5.23
N PHE A 214 -17.12 -13.59 5.86
CA PHE A 214 -17.55 -12.24 5.49
C PHE A 214 -17.01 -11.86 4.10
N LYS A 215 -15.77 -12.23 3.80
CA LYS A 215 -15.18 -12.09 2.45
C LYS A 215 -16.02 -12.78 1.37
N GLU A 216 -16.48 -14.01 1.61
CA GLU A 216 -17.34 -14.72 0.65
C GLU A 216 -18.71 -14.05 0.49
N VAL A 217 -19.27 -13.51 1.59
CA VAL A 217 -20.49 -12.69 1.53
C VAL A 217 -20.26 -11.43 0.69
N MET A 218 -19.14 -10.74 0.87
CA MET A 218 -18.78 -9.57 0.06
C MET A 218 -18.59 -9.94 -1.41
N LYS A 219 -17.98 -11.09 -1.70
CA LYS A 219 -17.81 -11.59 -3.06
C LYS A 219 -19.16 -11.84 -3.76
N VAL A 220 -20.09 -12.51 -3.09
CA VAL A 220 -21.45 -12.72 -3.60
C VAL A 220 -22.18 -11.39 -3.76
N THR A 221 -21.97 -10.45 -2.83
CA THR A 221 -22.60 -9.14 -2.86
C THR A 221 -22.07 -8.29 -3.99
N LEU A 222 -20.75 -8.25 -4.24
CA LEU A 222 -20.13 -7.37 -5.24
C LEU A 222 -20.21 -7.90 -6.67
N THR A 223 -20.25 -9.22 -6.86
CA THR A 223 -20.22 -9.82 -8.21
C THR A 223 -21.33 -9.29 -9.12
N PRO A 224 -22.61 -9.24 -8.70
CA PRO A 224 -23.68 -8.71 -9.56
C PRO A 224 -23.50 -7.23 -9.91
N MET A 225 -23.02 -6.42 -8.96
CA MET A 225 -22.68 -5.01 -9.20
C MET A 225 -21.57 -4.88 -10.25
N LEU A 226 -20.49 -5.65 -10.14
CA LEU A 226 -19.40 -5.64 -11.11
C LEU A 226 -19.86 -6.04 -12.52
N SER A 227 -20.76 -7.02 -12.61
CA SER A 227 -21.38 -7.41 -13.88
C SER A 227 -22.29 -6.32 -14.45
N SER A 228 -23.00 -5.57 -13.61
CA SER A 228 -23.79 -4.43 -14.08
C SER A 228 -22.89 -3.29 -14.58
N LEU A 229 -21.80 -3.02 -13.87
CA LEU A 229 -20.83 -1.96 -14.22
C LEU A 229 -20.08 -2.25 -15.51
N SER A 230 -19.84 -3.52 -15.85
CA SER A 230 -19.21 -3.89 -17.14
C SER A 230 -20.04 -3.48 -18.36
N LEU A 231 -21.34 -3.21 -18.19
CA LEU A 231 -22.19 -2.70 -19.28
C LEU A 231 -21.76 -1.31 -19.73
N LEU A 232 -21.21 -0.49 -18.82
CA LEU A 232 -20.70 0.83 -19.16
C LEU A 232 -19.44 0.77 -20.02
N ASN A 233 -18.65 -0.32 -19.94
CA ASN A 233 -17.49 -0.51 -20.82
C ASN A 233 -17.87 -0.80 -22.28
N HIS A 234 -19.12 -1.20 -22.53
CA HIS A 234 -19.63 -1.53 -23.87
C HIS A 234 -20.61 -0.48 -24.39
N ALA A 235 -20.90 0.55 -23.59
CA ALA A 235 -21.69 1.68 -24.01
C ALA A 235 -20.75 2.71 -24.66
N ASP A 236 -21.05 3.13 -25.88
CA ASP A 236 -20.37 4.26 -26.51
C ASP A 236 -20.86 5.54 -25.81
N ILE A 237 -20.09 6.02 -24.83
CA ILE A 237 -20.37 7.23 -24.05
C ILE A 237 -19.48 8.35 -24.60
N ASP A 238 -20.04 9.17 -25.49
CA ASP A 238 -19.33 10.28 -26.13
C ASP A 238 -19.75 11.65 -25.58
N SER A 239 -20.74 11.68 -24.68
CA SER A 239 -21.31 12.91 -24.13
C SER A 239 -21.62 12.85 -22.63
N GLU A 240 -21.67 14.02 -21.99
CA GLU A 240 -22.08 14.19 -20.58
C GLU A 240 -23.48 13.62 -20.30
N GLN A 241 -24.40 13.79 -21.25
CA GLN A 241 -25.80 13.37 -21.12
C GLN A 241 -25.93 11.85 -21.15
N GLU A 242 -25.15 11.18 -21.99
CA GLU A 242 -25.06 9.72 -22.04
C GLU A 242 -24.43 9.18 -20.75
N MET A 243 -23.35 9.79 -20.26
CA MET A 243 -22.73 9.36 -18.99
C MET A 243 -23.71 9.44 -17.82
N LEU A 244 -24.45 10.54 -17.72
CA LEU A 244 -25.49 10.69 -16.70
C LEU A 244 -26.62 9.68 -16.90
N GLY A 245 -27.11 9.51 -18.13
CA GLY A 245 -28.19 8.59 -18.45
C GLY A 245 -27.84 7.13 -18.13
N TYR A 246 -26.69 6.65 -18.60
CA TYR A 246 -26.22 5.30 -18.32
C TYR A 246 -25.82 5.13 -16.85
N GLY A 247 -25.16 6.11 -16.24
CA GLY A 247 -24.80 6.10 -14.82
C GLY A 247 -26.03 5.96 -13.92
N ILE A 248 -27.07 6.78 -14.13
CA ILE A 248 -28.34 6.69 -13.41
C ILE A 248 -29.01 5.33 -13.66
N SER A 249 -28.99 4.85 -14.90
CA SER A 249 -29.59 3.55 -15.26
C SER A 249 -28.92 2.40 -14.50
N ILE A 250 -27.59 2.40 -14.38
CA ILE A 250 -26.83 1.40 -13.61
C ILE A 250 -27.13 1.50 -12.11
N VAL A 251 -27.20 2.72 -11.55
CA VAL A 251 -27.56 2.91 -10.14
C VAL A 251 -28.96 2.35 -9.86
N LEU A 252 -29.94 2.64 -10.74
CA LEU A 252 -31.30 2.11 -10.61
C LEU A 252 -31.36 0.59 -10.77
N LEU A 253 -30.57 0.02 -11.69
CA LEU A 253 -30.46 -1.42 -11.87
C LEU A 253 -29.93 -2.10 -10.60
N ASN A 254 -28.85 -1.56 -10.01
CA ASN A 254 -28.30 -2.07 -8.75
C ASN A 254 -29.32 -1.94 -7.61
N LEU A 255 -29.99 -0.78 -7.50
CA LEU A 255 -31.03 -0.59 -6.47
C LEU A 255 -32.17 -1.60 -6.62
N GLY A 256 -32.63 -1.84 -7.84
CA GLY A 256 -33.64 -2.86 -8.13
C GLY A 256 -33.18 -4.26 -7.74
N MET A 257 -31.90 -4.56 -7.92
CA MET A 257 -31.32 -5.86 -7.58
C MET A 257 -31.16 -6.07 -6.06
N TYR A 258 -30.58 -5.11 -5.35
CA TYR A 258 -30.29 -5.23 -3.92
C TYR A 258 -31.49 -4.91 -3.01
N VAL A 259 -32.47 -4.16 -3.50
CA VAL A 259 -33.65 -3.77 -2.70
C VAL A 259 -34.92 -4.36 -3.30
N GLY A 260 -35.13 -4.22 -4.60
CA GLY A 260 -36.35 -4.67 -5.27
C GLY A 260 -36.56 -6.19 -5.22
N ILE A 261 -35.54 -6.98 -5.60
CA ILE A 261 -35.64 -8.45 -5.61
C ILE A 261 -35.90 -9.00 -4.19
N PRO A 262 -35.15 -8.60 -3.13
CA PRO A 262 -35.45 -9.05 -1.77
C PRO A 262 -36.85 -8.69 -1.30
N ILE A 263 -37.31 -7.44 -1.52
CA ILE A 263 -38.66 -7.02 -1.13
C ILE A 263 -39.72 -7.85 -1.84
N PHE A 264 -39.59 -8.05 -3.16
CA PHE A 264 -40.53 -8.88 -3.92
C PHE A 264 -40.55 -10.33 -3.39
N GLY A 265 -39.39 -10.90 -3.09
CA GLY A 265 -39.27 -12.23 -2.47
C GLY A 265 -40.02 -12.33 -1.13
N ILE A 266 -39.84 -11.33 -0.25
CA ILE A 266 -40.52 -11.25 1.05
C ILE A 266 -42.04 -11.14 0.87
N LEU A 267 -42.51 -10.26 -0.02
CA LEU A 267 -43.94 -10.07 -0.28
C LEU A 267 -44.58 -11.34 -0.84
N LYS A 268 -43.91 -12.04 -1.77
CA LYS A 268 -44.38 -13.31 -2.33
C LYS A 268 -44.45 -14.39 -1.25
N LEU A 269 -43.43 -14.51 -0.40
CA LEU A 269 -43.42 -15.43 0.74
C LEU A 269 -44.58 -15.16 1.71
N TYR A 270 -44.85 -13.88 2.00
CA TYR A 270 -45.97 -13.49 2.85
C TYR A 270 -47.33 -13.85 2.21
N GLN A 271 -47.50 -13.63 0.91
CA GLN A 271 -48.71 -14.03 0.18
C GLN A 271 -48.91 -15.55 0.17
N PHE A 272 -47.85 -16.33 -0.04
CA PHE A 272 -47.90 -17.80 0.04
C PHE A 272 -48.22 -18.33 1.43
N ARG A 273 -47.84 -17.61 2.49
CA ARG A 273 -48.16 -18.01 3.87
C ARG A 273 -49.59 -17.63 4.28
N LYS A 274 -50.23 -16.71 3.54
CA LYS A 274 -51.58 -16.22 3.81
C LYS A 274 -52.67 -16.99 3.05
N ASN A 275 -52.33 -17.60 1.91
CA ASN A 275 -53.18 -18.54 1.17
C ASN A 275 -52.97 -19.98 1.66
#